data_AF-A0ABD5SIZ8-F1
#
_entry.id   AF-A0ABD5SIZ8-F1
#
_cell.length_a   1.000
_cell.length_b   1.000
_cell.length_c   1.000
_cell.angle_alpha   90.00
_cell.angle_beta   90.00
_cell.angle_gamma   90.00
#
_symmetry.space_group_name_H-M   'P 1'
#
loop_
_entity.id
_entity.type
_entity.pdbx_description
1 polymer ?
#
loop_
_entity_poly.entity_id
_entity_poly.type
_entity_poly.pdbx_seq_one_letter_code
_entity_poly.pdbx_strand_id
1 'polypeptide(L)'
;LGRAAAEHDTALEVNSNPRRLDLWGSAVQAALEEGAAIAINTDSHQPSTLEYMRWGVHTARRGWAEPADVINTWELADLREFLH
;
A
#
# COMPACT_ATOMS: atom_id res chain seq x y z
N LEU A 1 -3.87 3.40 -13.46
CA LEU A 1 -4.45 3.90 -12.19
C LEU A 1 -3.36 4.57 -11.37
N GLY A 2 -2.16 3.97 -11.32
CA GLY A 2 -0.99 4.57 -10.69
C GLY A 2 -0.68 5.96 -11.22
N ARG A 3 -0.75 6.21 -12.54
CA ARG A 3 -0.46 7.54 -13.09
C ARG A 3 -1.33 8.63 -12.48
N ALA A 4 -2.65 8.45 -12.49
CA ALA A 4 -3.58 9.43 -11.92
C ALA A 4 -3.37 9.56 -10.40
N ALA A 5 -3.03 8.46 -9.71
CA ALA A 5 -2.75 8.49 -8.29
C ALA A 5 -1.47 9.30 -7.99
N ALA A 6 -0.41 9.08 -8.77
CA ALA A 6 0.86 9.82 -8.69
C ALA A 6 0.70 11.31 -9.02
N GLU A 7 -0.09 11.66 -10.05
CA GLU A 7 -0.38 13.05 -10.44
C GLU A 7 -1.17 13.84 -9.38
N HIS A 8 -1.79 13.15 -8.44
CA HIS A 8 -2.67 13.73 -7.42
C HIS A 8 -2.24 13.37 -5.99
N ASP A 9 -0.96 13.03 -5.79
CA ASP A 9 -0.39 12.71 -4.47
C ASP A 9 -1.27 11.72 -3.69
N THR A 10 -1.75 10.69 -4.39
CA THR A 10 -2.69 9.70 -3.86
C THR A 10 -2.01 8.34 -3.79
N ALA A 11 -2.00 7.73 -2.60
CA ALA A 11 -1.51 6.37 -2.43
C ALA A 11 -2.59 5.33 -2.80
N LEU A 12 -2.17 4.20 -3.39
CA LEU A 12 -3.06 3.08 -3.70
C LEU A 12 -3.01 2.01 -2.60
N GLU A 13 -4.17 1.46 -2.26
CA GLU A 13 -4.31 0.48 -1.18
C GLU A 13 -3.86 -0.94 -1.59
N VAL A 14 -3.13 -1.60 -0.69
CA VAL A 14 -3.03 -3.05 -0.58
C VAL A 14 -3.72 -3.48 0.71
N ASN A 15 -4.92 -4.01 0.54
CA ASN A 15 -5.77 -4.56 1.58
C ASN A 15 -5.30 -5.97 1.93
N SER A 16 -4.86 -6.15 3.17
CA SER A 16 -4.31 -7.42 3.62
C SER A 16 -5.37 -8.46 3.98
N ASN A 17 -6.65 -8.10 3.95
CA ASN A 17 -7.73 -9.03 4.29
C ASN A 17 -7.71 -10.21 3.31
N PRO A 18 -7.55 -11.47 3.76
CA PRO A 18 -7.45 -12.64 2.88
C PRO A 18 -8.67 -12.85 1.96
N ARG A 19 -9.83 -12.28 2.31
CA ARG A 19 -11.03 -12.33 1.48
C ARG A 19 -11.05 -11.29 0.36
N ARG A 20 -10.14 -10.31 0.41
CA ARG A 20 -9.98 -9.25 -0.59
C ARG A 20 -8.66 -9.40 -1.35
N LEU A 21 -7.53 -9.19 -0.65
CA LEU A 21 -6.17 -9.16 -1.21
C LEU A 21 -6.06 -8.29 -2.48
N ASP A 22 -6.55 -7.06 -2.37
CA ASP A 22 -6.57 -6.03 -3.41
C ASP A 22 -5.79 -4.79 -2.98
N LEU A 23 -4.83 -4.26 -3.73
CA LEU A 23 -4.37 -4.72 -5.03
C LEU A 23 -3.55 -6.02 -4.99
N TRP A 24 -3.55 -6.75 -6.12
CA TRP A 24 -2.69 -7.91 -6.33
C TRP A 24 -1.29 -7.48 -6.82
N GLY A 25 -0.28 -8.33 -6.64
CA GLY A 25 1.13 -7.98 -6.86
C GLY A 25 1.49 -7.38 -8.23
N SER A 26 0.93 -7.84 -9.35
CA SER A 26 1.22 -7.21 -10.65
C SER A 26 0.57 -5.82 -10.82
N ALA A 27 -0.55 -5.55 -10.13
CA ALA A 27 -1.11 -4.21 -10.07
C ALA A 27 -0.29 -3.28 -9.17
N VAL A 28 0.28 -3.81 -8.08
CA VAL A 28 1.28 -3.08 -7.28
C VAL A 28 2.47 -2.69 -8.15
N GLN A 29 3.09 -3.64 -8.85
CA GLN A 29 4.23 -3.35 -9.72
C GLN A 29 3.91 -2.28 -10.77
N ALA A 30 2.77 -2.40 -11.45
CA ALA A 30 2.34 -1.40 -12.43
C ALA A 30 2.09 -0.01 -11.79
N ALA A 31 1.59 0.05 -10.55
CA ALA A 31 1.42 1.31 -9.84
C ALA A 31 2.76 1.97 -9.53
N LEU A 32 3.76 1.20 -9.09
CA LEU A 32 5.11 1.70 -8.81
C LEU A 32 5.81 2.18 -10.08
N GLU A 33 5.70 1.45 -11.19
CA GLU A 33 6.22 1.85 -12.50
C GLU A 33 5.59 3.17 -13.00
N GLU A 34 4.36 3.48 -12.56
CA GLU A 34 3.67 4.73 -12.83
C GLU A 34 3.94 5.83 -11.76
N GLY A 35 4.76 5.54 -10.74
CA GLY A 35 5.18 6.49 -9.70
C GLY A 35 4.23 6.64 -8.51
N ALA A 36 3.22 5.78 -8.37
CA ALA A 36 2.27 5.87 -7.26
C ALA A 36 2.82 5.22 -5.99
N ALA A 37 2.62 5.86 -4.84
CA ALA A 37 2.90 5.28 -3.54
C ALA A 37 1.85 4.22 -3.15
N ILE A 38 2.23 3.29 -2.27
CA ILE A 38 1.39 2.21 -1.75
C ILE A 38 1.06 2.41 -0.27
N ALA A 39 -0.19 2.16 0.10
CA ALA A 39 -0.64 2.08 1.48
C ALA A 39 -1.09 0.65 1.81
N ILE A 40 -0.52 0.04 2.85
CA ILE A 40 -0.90 -1.30 3.29
C ILE A 40 -1.76 -1.20 4.54
N ASN A 41 -2.93 -1.85 4.55
CA ASN A 41 -3.75 -1.98 5.75
C ASN A 41 -4.42 -3.35 5.83
N THR A 42 -5.25 -3.58 6.85
CA THR A 42 -5.88 -4.89 7.12
C THR A 42 -7.41 -4.89 6.99
N ASP A 43 -8.04 -3.73 6.77
CA ASP A 43 -9.50 -3.57 6.83
C ASP A 43 -10.09 -4.14 8.13
N SER A 44 -9.38 -3.95 9.24
CA SER A 44 -9.69 -4.63 10.49
C SER A 44 -10.94 -4.08 11.16
N HIS A 45 -11.86 -5.00 11.48
CA HIS A 45 -13.07 -4.74 12.26
C HIS A 45 -13.03 -5.42 13.64
N GLN A 46 -11.91 -6.08 13.97
CA GLN A 46 -11.63 -6.68 15.27
C GLN A 46 -10.10 -6.80 15.47
N PRO A 47 -9.60 -6.84 16.72
CA PRO A 47 -8.16 -6.86 16.98
C PRO A 47 -7.41 -8.04 16.35
N SER A 48 -8.03 -9.22 16.28
CA SER A 48 -7.40 -10.41 15.70
C SER A 48 -7.04 -10.22 14.23
N THR A 49 -7.81 -9.45 13.45
CA THR A 49 -7.54 -9.28 12.01
C THR A 49 -6.38 -8.34 11.72
N LEU A 50 -5.84 -7.64 12.72
CA LEU A 50 -4.60 -6.85 12.56
C LEU A 50 -3.41 -7.75 12.18
N GLU A 51 -3.45 -9.04 12.53
CA GLU A 51 -2.42 -10.01 12.16
C GLU A 51 -2.30 -10.20 10.63
N TYR A 52 -3.32 -9.81 9.87
CA TYR A 52 -3.33 -9.95 8.43
C TYR A 52 -2.31 -9.07 7.73
N MET A 53 -1.74 -8.06 8.40
CA MET A 53 -0.75 -7.14 7.82
C MET A 53 0.38 -7.88 7.07
N ARG A 54 0.78 -9.07 7.56
CA ARG A 54 1.78 -9.91 6.88
C ARG A 54 1.41 -10.21 5.42
N TRP A 55 0.14 -10.42 5.11
CA TRP A 55 -0.33 -10.74 3.75
C TRP A 55 -0.25 -9.55 2.81
N GLY A 56 -0.49 -8.33 3.32
CA GLY A 56 -0.29 -7.10 2.55
C GLY A 56 1.19 -6.88 2.25
N VAL A 57 2.07 -7.04 3.24
CA VAL A 57 3.53 -6.96 3.04
C VAL A 57 4.01 -7.99 2.02
N HIS A 58 3.53 -9.24 2.10
CA HIS A 58 3.86 -10.27 1.11
C HIS A 58 3.36 -9.91 -0.29
N THR A 59 2.17 -9.33 -0.41
CA THR A 59 1.60 -8.90 -1.68
C THR A 59 2.36 -7.73 -2.29
N ALA A 60 2.73 -6.74 -1.48
CA ALA A 60 3.54 -5.59 -1.89
C ALA A 60 4.93 -6.03 -2.37
N ARG A 61 5.61 -6.92 -1.62
CA ARG A 61 6.90 -7.50 -2.03
C ARG A 61 6.81 -8.28 -3.34
N ARG A 62 5.70 -8.99 -3.58
CA ARG A 62 5.47 -9.69 -4.86
C ARG A 62 5.32 -8.72 -6.03
N GLY A 63 4.86 -7.49 -5.77
CA GLY A 63 4.87 -6.37 -6.71
C GLY A 63 6.15 -5.54 -6.70
N TRP A 64 7.22 -6.04 -6.06
CA TRP A 64 8.56 -5.44 -6.01
C TRP A 64 8.64 -4.13 -5.23
N ALA A 65 7.66 -3.84 -4.37
CA ALA A 65 7.70 -2.68 -3.49
C ALA A 65 8.89 -2.76 -2.52
N GLU A 66 9.65 -1.66 -2.45
CA GLU A 66 10.66 -1.38 -1.44
C GLU A 66 10.05 -0.52 -0.31
N PRO A 67 10.72 -0.35 0.85
CA PRO A 67 10.19 0.48 1.93
C PRO A 67 9.81 1.90 1.48
N ALA A 68 10.65 2.55 0.68
CA ALA A 68 10.40 3.91 0.20
C ALA A 68 9.08 4.05 -0.59
N ASP A 69 8.61 2.97 -1.23
CA ASP A 69 7.36 2.94 -1.98
C ASP A 69 6.11 2.84 -1.10
N VAL A 70 6.28 2.50 0.18
CA VAL A 70 5.18 2.16 1.10
C VAL A 70 5.07 3.20 2.21
N ILE A 71 3.97 3.95 2.20
CA ILE A 71 3.76 5.10 3.11
C ILE A 71 3.77 4.70 4.59
N ASN A 72 3.46 3.44 4.91
CA ASN A 72 3.52 2.90 6.27
C ASN A 72 4.93 2.87 6.87
N THR A 73 5.96 3.02 6.04
CA THR A 73 7.37 2.98 6.47
C THR A 73 8.03 4.35 6.50
N TRP A 74 7.35 5.38 6.00
CA TRP A 74 7.84 6.75 6.01
C TRP A 74 7.95 7.28 7.44
N GLU A 75 8.84 8.25 7.62
CA GLU A 75 8.89 8.98 8.89
C GLU A 75 7.57 9.72 9.12
N LEU A 76 7.19 9.87 10.39
CA LEU A 76 5.90 10.47 10.74
C LEU A 76 5.72 11.90 10.19
N ALA A 77 6.81 12.64 10.01
CA ALA A 77 6.78 13.97 9.43
C ALA A 77 6.38 13.92 7.94
N ASP A 78 7.04 13.08 7.15
CA ASP A 78 6.79 12.93 5.71
C ASP A 78 5.37 12.41 5.46
N LEU A 79 4.92 11.43 6.26
CA LEU A 79 3.56 10.91 6.16
C LEU A 79 2.51 11.99 6.47
N ARG A 80 2.76 12.87 7.44
CA ARG A 80 1.84 13.98 7.74
C ARG A 80 1.79 14.99 6.62
N GLU A 81 2.95 15.35 6.05
CA GLU A 81 3.00 16.25 4.90
C GLU A 81 2.20 15.71 3.73
N PHE A 82 2.31 14.41 3.43
CA PHE A 82 1.55 13.75 2.36
C PHE A 82 0.02 13.75 2.58
N LEU A 83 -0.45 13.80 3.83
CA LEU A 83 -1.89 13.71 4.16
C LEU A 83 -2.59 15.08 4.27
N HIS A 84 -1.87 16.19 4.11
CA HIS A 84 -2.36 17.56 4.33
C HIS A 84 -2.42 18.39 3.05
#